data_AF-A0A847ABF1-F1
#
_entry.id   AF-A0A847ABF1-F1
#
_cell.length_a   1.000
_cell.length_b   1.000
_cell.length_c   1.000
_cell.angle_alpha   90.00
_cell.angle_beta   90.00
_cell.angle_gamma   90.00
#
_symmetry.space_group_name_H-M   'P 1'
#
loop_
_entity.id
_entity.type
_entity.pdbx_description
1 polymer ?
#
loop_
_entity_poly.entity_id
_entity_poly.type
_entity_poly.pdbx_seq_one_letter_code
_entity_poly.pdbx_strand_id
1 'polypeptide(L)'
;MVQKGTGDMGDENYLKKLQAVEFAMKCDDGKGAEFLPEADLIILGVSRTGKTPLSLHIAWEGYKAANIPLIPETDPPAELKNLDSSRIIGISLCPERLMKVRRERLKLLGLEPSASAYSSRERIDRELQYAADYMKALGAPVFDITDLAVEETARMILGFLKDKDVLEPSRHR
;
A
#
# COMPACT_ATOMS: atom_id res chain seq x y z
N MET A 1 28.70 38.43 7.35
CA MET A 1 27.43 37.90 6.79
C MET A 1 27.77 36.68 5.96
N VAL A 2 27.54 35.48 6.50
CA VAL A 2 27.71 34.23 5.75
C VAL A 2 26.40 33.96 5.02
N GLN A 3 26.45 33.88 3.69
CA GLN A 3 25.33 33.41 2.87
C GLN A 3 25.07 31.94 3.24
N LYS A 4 23.91 31.64 3.83
CA LYS A 4 23.42 30.26 3.97
C LYS A 4 23.01 29.79 2.58
N GLY A 5 23.85 28.95 1.98
CA GLY A 5 23.66 28.39 0.65
C GLY A 5 22.51 27.38 0.61
N THR A 6 21.91 27.30 -0.56
CA THR A 6 20.81 26.43 -1.03
C THR A 6 21.07 24.91 -0.95
N GLY A 7 22.10 24.45 -0.24
CA GLY A 7 22.50 23.03 -0.12
C GLY A 7 21.70 22.22 0.92
N ASP A 8 21.31 22.85 2.03
CA ASP A 8 20.65 22.19 3.17
C ASP A 8 19.29 21.57 2.81
N MET A 9 18.45 22.29 2.07
CA MET A 9 17.11 21.83 1.69
C MET A 9 17.12 20.68 0.68
N GLY A 10 18.15 20.58 -0.16
CA GLY A 10 18.31 19.48 -1.11
C GLY A 10 18.64 18.17 -0.42
N ASP A 11 19.53 18.26 0.56
CA ASP A 11 19.95 17.12 1.39
C ASP A 11 18.84 16.65 2.32
N GLU A 12 18.06 17.57 2.92
CA GLU A 12 16.90 17.22 3.75
C GLU A 12 15.80 16.48 2.97
N ASN A 13 15.45 16.97 1.78
CA ASN A 13 14.42 16.33 0.95
C ASN A 13 14.89 14.97 0.43
N TYR A 14 16.17 14.86 0.06
CA TYR A 14 16.78 13.59 -0.33
C TYR A 14 16.77 12.58 0.83
N LEU A 15 17.18 13.01 2.03
CA LEU A 15 17.20 12.18 3.23
C LEU A 15 15.78 11.70 3.60
N LYS A 16 14.78 12.58 3.50
CA LYS A 16 13.38 12.23 3.74
C LYS A 16 12.90 11.11 2.80
N LYS A 17 13.22 11.23 1.50
CA LYS A 17 12.87 10.19 0.51
C LYS A 17 13.59 8.88 0.78
N LEU A 18 14.87 8.93 1.14
CA LEU A 18 15.64 7.75 1.52
C LEU A 18 14.99 7.02 2.70
N GLN A 19 14.64 7.76 3.76
CA GLN A 19 13.97 7.21 4.94
C GLN A 19 12.60 6.60 4.61
N ALA A 20 11.82 7.25 3.74
CA ALA A 20 10.53 6.74 3.29
C ALA A 20 10.68 5.42 2.51
N VAL A 21 11.67 5.34 1.61
CA VAL A 21 11.96 4.11 0.84
C VAL A 21 12.42 2.99 1.76
N GLU A 22 13.34 3.27 2.68
CA GLU A 22 13.78 2.28 3.69
C GLU A 22 12.61 1.78 4.54
N PHE A 23 11.71 2.68 4.96
CA PHE A 23 10.51 2.32 5.70
C PHE A 23 9.60 1.38 4.89
N ALA A 24 9.32 1.73 3.63
CA ALA A 24 8.45 0.93 2.77
C ALA A 24 9.04 -0.47 2.52
N MET A 25 10.37 -0.59 2.39
CA MET A 25 11.04 -1.88 2.27
C MET A 25 10.97 -2.72 3.56
N LYS A 26 11.08 -2.08 4.74
CA LYS A 26 10.94 -2.75 6.04
C LYS A 26 9.53 -3.29 6.29
N CYS A 27 8.52 -2.56 5.80
CA CYS A 27 7.11 -2.87 6.02
C CYS A 27 6.45 -3.68 4.88
N ASP A 28 7.21 -4.10 3.87
CA ASP A 28 6.66 -4.85 2.73
C ASP A 28 6.15 -6.23 3.15
N ASP A 29 5.03 -6.65 2.54
CA ASP A 29 4.39 -7.94 2.77
C ASP A 29 3.98 -8.19 4.24
N GLY A 30 3.56 -7.14 4.94
CA GLY A 30 3.06 -7.24 6.32
C GLY A 30 4.13 -7.44 7.39
N LYS A 31 5.41 -7.31 7.04
CA LYS A 31 6.53 -7.28 8.00
C LYS A 31 6.55 -5.95 8.75
N GLY A 32 7.28 -5.91 9.87
CA GLY A 32 7.51 -4.65 10.58
C GLY A 32 6.23 -4.03 11.16
N ALA A 33 5.32 -4.87 11.67
CA ALA A 33 4.06 -4.41 12.27
C ALA A 33 4.29 -3.39 13.40
N GLU A 34 5.41 -3.52 14.11
CA GLU A 34 5.87 -2.60 15.14
C GLU A 34 6.13 -1.17 14.63
N PHE A 35 6.36 -0.99 13.33
CA PHE A 35 6.62 0.31 12.70
C PHE A 35 5.35 0.96 12.12
N LEU A 36 4.20 0.28 12.10
CA LEU A 36 2.95 0.84 11.58
C LEU A 36 2.54 2.18 12.21
N PRO A 37 2.77 2.44 13.51
CA PRO A 37 2.50 3.77 14.09
C PRO A 37 3.30 4.92 13.46
N GLU A 38 4.43 4.64 12.81
CA GLU A 38 5.24 5.63 12.11
C GLU A 38 4.84 5.83 10.64
N ALA A 39 3.90 5.05 10.11
CA ALA A 39 3.47 5.16 8.73
C ALA A 39 2.67 6.45 8.49
N ASP A 40 2.97 7.13 7.39
CA ASP A 40 2.14 8.22 6.86
C ASP A 40 0.88 7.67 6.18
N LEU A 41 1.01 6.47 5.60
CA LEU A 41 -0.05 5.79 4.85
C LEU A 41 0.07 4.26 5.01
N ILE A 42 -1.05 3.60 5.20
CA ILE A 42 -1.16 2.14 5.24
C ILE A 42 -2.07 1.67 4.12
N ILE A 43 -1.57 0.78 3.27
CA ILE A 43 -2.27 0.25 2.10
C ILE A 43 -2.70 -1.19 2.39
N LEU A 44 -4.01 -1.42 2.44
CA LEU A 44 -4.63 -2.73 2.59
C LEU A 44 -5.09 -3.29 1.25
N GLY A 45 -5.05 -4.61 1.09
CA GLY A 45 -5.67 -5.27 -0.06
C GLY A 45 -5.21 -6.71 -0.23
N VAL A 46 -5.92 -7.46 -1.08
CA VAL A 46 -5.61 -8.88 -1.33
C VAL A 46 -4.26 -9.07 -2.03
N SER A 47 -3.70 -10.28 -1.96
CA SER A 47 -2.44 -10.60 -2.65
C SER A 47 -2.54 -10.31 -4.16
N ARG A 48 -1.48 -9.73 -4.74
CA ARG A 48 -1.36 -9.39 -6.18
C ARG A 48 -2.17 -8.19 -6.68
N THR A 49 -2.57 -7.27 -5.80
CA THR A 49 -3.14 -5.97 -6.18
C THR A 49 -2.10 -4.87 -6.46
N GLY A 50 -0.81 -5.21 -6.58
CA GLY A 50 0.23 -4.20 -6.86
C GLY A 50 0.63 -3.33 -5.67
N LYS A 51 0.37 -3.77 -4.43
CA LYS A 51 0.72 -3.03 -3.20
C LYS A 51 2.20 -2.66 -3.08
N THR A 52 3.12 -3.62 -3.26
CA THR A 52 4.57 -3.40 -3.15
C THR A 52 5.10 -2.31 -4.11
N PRO A 53 4.84 -2.37 -5.43
CA PRO A 53 5.28 -1.28 -6.31
C PRO A 53 4.58 0.05 -6.00
N LEU A 54 3.33 0.02 -5.54
CA LEU A 54 2.60 1.22 -5.13
C LEU A 54 3.19 1.89 -3.88
N SER A 55 3.46 1.12 -2.81
CA SER A 55 4.05 1.66 -1.59
C SER A 55 5.45 2.20 -1.84
N LEU A 56 6.24 1.53 -2.70
CA LEU A 56 7.56 2.03 -3.08
C LEU A 56 7.47 3.31 -3.92
N HIS A 57 6.52 3.41 -4.85
CA HIS A 57 6.31 4.63 -5.63
C HIS A 57 5.91 5.80 -4.73
N ILE A 58 5.01 5.58 -3.78
CA ILE A 58 4.62 6.61 -2.79
C ILE A 58 5.81 7.00 -1.89
N ALA A 59 6.67 6.05 -1.54
CA ALA A 59 7.90 6.33 -0.80
C ALA A 59 8.89 7.21 -1.57
N TRP A 60 8.97 7.08 -2.90
CA TRP A 60 9.76 7.99 -3.75
C TRP A 60 9.25 9.44 -3.76
N GLU A 61 7.97 9.64 -3.45
CA GLU A 61 7.37 10.96 -3.19
C GLU A 61 7.63 11.46 -1.76
N GLY A 62 8.30 10.66 -0.92
CA GLY A 62 8.74 11.04 0.42
C GLY A 62 7.75 10.73 1.53
N TYR A 63 6.86 9.75 1.35
CA TYR A 63 5.89 9.31 2.35
C TYR A 63 6.20 7.88 2.84
N LYS A 64 6.21 7.67 4.15
CA LYS A 64 6.36 6.34 4.77
C LYS A 64 5.12 5.50 4.53
N ALA A 65 5.11 4.74 3.43
CA ALA A 65 4.01 3.85 3.07
C ALA A 65 4.26 2.41 3.54
N ALA A 66 3.36 1.87 4.35
CA ALA A 66 3.32 0.45 4.69
C ALA A 66 2.27 -0.27 3.85
N ASN A 67 2.51 -1.54 3.51
CA ASN A 67 1.50 -2.36 2.86
C ASN A 67 1.22 -3.64 3.63
N ILE A 68 -0.06 -3.91 3.88
CA ILE A 68 -0.50 -5.08 4.64
C ILE A 68 -1.38 -5.94 3.73
N PRO A 69 -1.01 -7.22 3.50
CA PRO A 69 -1.87 -8.14 2.78
C PRO A 69 -3.07 -8.53 3.64
N LEU A 70 -4.26 -8.55 3.03
CA LEU A 70 -5.45 -9.14 3.63
C LEU A 70 -5.63 -10.56 3.09
N ILE A 71 -5.54 -11.54 3.99
CA ILE A 71 -5.63 -12.97 3.68
C ILE A 71 -6.65 -13.59 4.65
N PRO A 72 -7.69 -14.30 4.17
CA PRO A 72 -8.74 -14.86 5.05
C PRO A 72 -8.23 -15.81 6.13
N GLU A 73 -7.09 -16.49 5.88
CA GLU A 73 -6.52 -17.48 6.79
C GLU A 73 -5.62 -16.87 7.88
N THR A 74 -5.30 -15.58 7.81
CA THR A 74 -4.37 -14.93 8.75
C THR A 74 -4.94 -13.61 9.22
N ASP A 75 -5.00 -13.43 10.54
CA ASP A 75 -5.40 -12.16 11.13
C ASP A 75 -4.38 -11.06 10.78
N PRO A 76 -4.83 -9.90 10.30
CA PRO A 76 -3.94 -8.75 10.12
C PRO A 76 -3.41 -8.24 11.47
N PRO A 77 -2.29 -7.49 11.49
CA PRO A 77 -1.73 -6.92 12.71
C PRO A 77 -2.77 -6.19 13.56
N ALA A 78 -2.82 -6.50 14.85
CA ALA A 78 -3.83 -5.95 15.77
C ALA A 78 -3.68 -4.42 15.92
N GLU A 79 -2.47 -3.91 15.71
CA GLU A 79 -2.10 -2.50 15.68
C GLU A 79 -3.01 -1.69 14.77
N LEU A 80 -3.43 -2.25 13.62
CA LEU A 80 -4.31 -1.56 12.66
C LEU A 80 -5.60 -1.03 13.28
N LYS A 81 -6.14 -1.71 14.30
CA LYS A 81 -7.38 -1.31 14.99
C LYS A 81 -7.19 -0.11 15.92
N ASN A 82 -5.95 0.17 16.32
CA ASN A 82 -5.59 1.25 17.25
C ASN A 82 -5.01 2.47 16.53
N LEU A 83 -4.80 2.39 15.22
CA LEU A 83 -4.26 3.50 14.42
C LEU A 83 -5.37 4.43 13.97
N ASP A 84 -4.97 5.65 13.62
CA ASP A 84 -5.84 6.62 12.97
C ASP A 84 -6.27 6.10 11.60
N SER A 85 -7.55 5.76 11.47
CA SER A 85 -8.13 5.19 10.24
C SER A 85 -8.05 6.13 9.05
N SER A 86 -7.86 7.45 9.27
CA SER A 86 -7.69 8.42 8.19
C SER A 86 -6.46 8.15 7.33
N ARG A 87 -5.45 7.46 7.88
CA ARG A 87 -4.20 7.07 7.20
C ARG A 87 -4.26 5.67 6.57
N ILE A 88 -5.36 4.94 6.77
CA ILE A 88 -5.53 3.58 6.25
C ILE A 88 -6.39 3.64 5.00
N ILE A 89 -5.90 3.11 3.90
CA ILE A 89 -6.67 2.98 2.65
C ILE A 89 -6.73 1.53 2.20
N GLY A 90 -7.77 1.21 1.46
CA GLY A 90 -7.94 -0.05 0.77
C GLY A 90 -7.72 0.08 -0.72
N ILE A 91 -7.12 -0.93 -1.36
CA ILE A 91 -7.13 -1.07 -2.81
C ILE A 91 -7.74 -2.41 -3.22
N SER A 92 -8.47 -2.40 -4.33
CA SER A 92 -9.12 -3.58 -4.90
C SER A 92 -8.94 -3.65 -6.41
N LEU A 93 -9.08 -4.86 -6.95
CA LEU A 93 -9.14 -5.14 -8.39
C LEU A 93 -10.39 -5.96 -8.67
N CYS A 94 -10.92 -5.87 -9.89
CA CYS A 94 -11.94 -6.79 -10.34
C CYS A 94 -11.41 -8.25 -10.35
N PRO A 95 -12.27 -9.25 -10.12
CA PRO A 95 -11.87 -10.66 -10.09
C PRO A 95 -11.12 -11.11 -11.35
N GLU A 96 -11.55 -10.65 -12.52
CA GLU A 96 -10.99 -11.01 -13.82
C GLU A 96 -9.55 -10.53 -13.97
N ARG A 97 -9.28 -9.29 -13.54
CA ARG A 97 -7.93 -8.72 -13.52
C ARG A 97 -7.03 -9.47 -12.54
N LEU A 98 -7.53 -9.76 -11.35
CA LEU A 98 -6.77 -10.47 -10.33
C LEU A 98 -6.41 -11.90 -10.77
N MET A 99 -7.35 -12.62 -11.40
CA MET A 99 -7.10 -13.92 -12.02
C MET A 99 -5.98 -13.84 -13.05
N LYS A 100 -6.01 -12.85 -13.95
CA LYS A 100 -5.00 -12.66 -14.98
C LYS A 100 -3.61 -12.47 -14.37
N VAL A 101 -3.46 -11.53 -13.42
CA VAL A 101 -2.18 -11.24 -12.76
C VAL A 101 -1.64 -12.47 -12.01
N ARG A 102 -2.51 -13.24 -11.33
CA ARG A 102 -2.11 -14.47 -10.63
C ARG A 102 -1.64 -15.56 -11.59
N ARG A 103 -2.32 -15.75 -12.72
CA ARG A 103 -1.90 -16.72 -13.75
C ARG A 103 -0.56 -16.35 -14.38
N GLU A 104 -0.34 -15.07 -14.68
CA GLU A 104 0.94 -14.57 -15.18
C GLU A 104 2.07 -14.83 -14.17
N ARG A 105 1.81 -14.61 -12.88
CA ARG A 105 2.77 -14.91 -11.82
C ARG A 105 3.11 -16.40 -11.74
N LEU A 106 2.13 -17.30 -11.87
CA LEU A 106 2.37 -18.75 -11.85
C LEU A 106 3.23 -19.17 -13.05
N LYS A 107 2.95 -18.65 -14.25
CA LYS A 107 3.76 -18.90 -15.45
C LYS A 107 5.22 -18.47 -15.26
N LEU A 108 5.45 -17.29 -14.68
CA LEU A 108 6.81 -16.80 -14.38
C LEU A 108 7.58 -17.68 -13.38
N LEU A 109 6.86 -18.44 -12.54
CA LEU A 109 7.44 -19.40 -11.59
C LEU A 109 7.57 -20.82 -12.18
N GLY A 110 7.24 -21.01 -13.45
CA GLY A 110 7.25 -22.34 -14.09
C GLY A 110 6.14 -23.27 -13.58
N LEU A 111 5.08 -22.72 -12.97
CA LEU A 111 3.97 -23.49 -12.43
C LEU A 111 2.78 -23.48 -13.39
N GLU A 112 2.12 -24.64 -13.52
CA GLU A 112 0.93 -24.79 -14.35
C GLU A 112 -0.26 -23.97 -13.79
N PRO A 113 -0.84 -23.03 -14.57
CA PRO A 113 -1.96 -22.20 -14.11
C PRO A 113 -3.22 -23.01 -13.77
N SER A 114 -3.35 -24.20 -14.35
CA SER A 114 -4.48 -25.12 -14.21
C SER A 114 -4.52 -25.83 -12.85
N ALA A 115 -3.41 -25.84 -12.10
CA ALA A 115 -3.25 -26.67 -10.89
C ALA A 115 -3.48 -25.93 -9.56
N SER A 116 -3.69 -24.61 -9.55
CA SER A 116 -3.64 -23.83 -8.31
C SER A 116 -4.99 -23.26 -7.88
N ALA A 117 -5.50 -23.76 -6.74
CA ALA A 117 -6.64 -23.20 -5.99
C ALA A 117 -6.48 -21.69 -5.69
N TYR A 118 -5.25 -21.17 -5.74
CA TYR A 118 -4.92 -19.75 -5.57
C TYR A 118 -5.50 -18.82 -6.65
N SER A 119 -5.80 -19.37 -7.85
CA SER A 119 -6.33 -18.60 -8.99
C SER A 119 -7.77 -18.96 -9.36
N SER A 120 -8.45 -19.78 -8.55
CA SER A 120 -9.86 -20.09 -8.79
C SER A 120 -10.74 -18.87 -8.52
N ARG A 121 -11.87 -18.80 -9.22
CA ARG A 121 -12.81 -17.68 -9.09
C ARG A 121 -13.37 -17.60 -7.67
N GLU A 122 -13.75 -18.76 -7.12
CA GLU A 122 -14.33 -18.88 -5.79
C GLU A 122 -13.37 -18.40 -4.70
N ARG A 123 -12.07 -18.72 -4.84
CA ARG A 123 -11.03 -18.26 -3.92
C ARG A 123 -10.88 -16.75 -3.97
N ILE A 124 -10.84 -16.19 -5.17
CA ILE A 124 -10.69 -14.75 -5.39
C ILE A 124 -11.90 -14.00 -4.82
N ASP A 125 -13.11 -14.45 -5.10
CA ASP A 125 -14.33 -13.81 -4.61
C ASP A 125 -14.36 -13.84 -3.07
N ARG A 126 -13.96 -14.96 -2.45
CA ARG A 126 -13.84 -15.05 -0.99
C ARG A 126 -12.82 -14.06 -0.41
N GLU A 127 -11.65 -13.94 -1.03
CA GLU A 127 -10.60 -13.02 -0.59
C GLU A 127 -11.02 -11.55 -0.74
N LEU A 128 -11.65 -11.20 -1.87
CA LEU A 128 -12.15 -9.86 -2.12
C LEU A 128 -13.26 -9.47 -1.14
N GLN A 129 -14.19 -10.40 -0.88
CA GLN A 129 -15.25 -10.17 0.11
C GLN A 129 -14.68 -9.97 1.51
N TYR A 130 -13.78 -10.86 1.96
CA TYR A 130 -13.10 -10.72 3.25
C TYR A 130 -12.38 -9.37 3.37
N ALA A 131 -11.63 -8.97 2.34
CA ALA A 131 -10.92 -7.71 2.34
C ALA A 131 -11.89 -6.51 2.41
N ALA A 132 -12.97 -6.53 1.63
CA ALA A 132 -13.97 -5.48 1.64
C ALA A 132 -14.62 -5.31 3.02
N ASP A 133 -15.00 -6.42 3.67
CA ASP A 133 -15.59 -6.41 5.00
C ASP A 133 -14.62 -5.89 6.07
N TYR A 134 -13.34 -6.32 6.01
CA TYR A 134 -12.31 -5.87 6.94
C TYR A 134 -12.01 -4.37 6.79
N MET A 135 -11.83 -3.88 5.55
CA MET A 135 -11.58 -2.46 5.27
C MET A 135 -12.76 -1.60 5.68
N LYS A 136 -14.00 -2.07 5.45
CA LYS A 136 -15.22 -1.41 5.91
C LYS A 136 -15.30 -1.32 7.43
N ALA A 137 -14.94 -2.38 8.15
CA ALA A 137 -14.93 -2.40 9.62
C ALA A 137 -13.91 -1.40 10.21
N LEU A 138 -12.80 -1.15 9.51
CA LEU A 138 -11.82 -0.12 9.89
C LEU A 138 -12.24 1.30 9.49
N GLY A 139 -13.28 1.46 8.67
CA GLY A 139 -13.65 2.76 8.08
C GLY A 139 -12.68 3.24 7.01
N ALA A 140 -11.86 2.35 6.45
CA ALA A 140 -10.88 2.70 5.42
C ALA A 140 -11.57 2.92 4.06
N PRO A 141 -11.33 4.05 3.37
CA PRO A 141 -11.80 4.24 2.00
C PRO A 141 -11.13 3.22 1.07
N VAL A 142 -11.92 2.66 0.15
CA VAL A 142 -11.45 1.63 -0.80
C VAL A 142 -11.43 2.20 -2.21
N PHE A 143 -10.29 2.07 -2.89
CA PHE A 143 -10.08 2.49 -4.27
C PHE A 143 -10.07 1.27 -5.20
N ASP A 144 -10.94 1.28 -6.21
CA ASP A 144 -10.83 0.34 -7.34
C ASP A 144 -9.73 0.83 -8.28
N ILE A 145 -8.72 -0.02 -8.49
CA ILE A 145 -7.53 0.30 -9.28
C ILE A 145 -7.38 -0.65 -10.48
N THR A 146 -8.48 -1.30 -10.90
CA THR A 146 -8.49 -2.37 -11.93
C THR A 146 -7.71 -2.03 -13.19
N ASP A 147 -7.87 -0.81 -13.69
CA ASP A 147 -7.30 -0.35 -14.97
C ASP A 147 -6.33 0.83 -14.79
N LEU A 148 -5.89 1.11 -13.56
CA LEU A 148 -4.98 2.21 -13.27
C LEU A 148 -3.53 1.73 -13.23
N ALA A 149 -2.63 2.58 -13.74
CA ALA A 149 -1.20 2.41 -13.52
C ALA A 149 -0.82 2.70 -12.05
N VAL A 150 0.39 2.31 -11.66
CA VAL A 150 0.91 2.53 -10.30
C VAL A 150 0.99 4.03 -9.99
N GLU A 151 1.49 4.82 -10.94
CA GLU A 151 1.65 6.27 -10.86
C GLU A 151 0.29 6.98 -10.72
N GLU A 152 -0.70 6.52 -11.48
CA GLU A 152 -2.06 7.07 -11.44
C GLU A 152 -2.75 6.75 -10.12
N THR A 153 -2.61 5.51 -9.66
CA THR A 153 -3.10 5.07 -8.35
C THR A 153 -2.47 5.86 -7.21
N ALA A 154 -1.15 6.06 -7.24
CA ALA A 154 -0.44 6.85 -6.25
C ALA A 154 -0.92 8.30 -6.24
N ARG A 155 -1.06 8.93 -7.41
CA ARG A 155 -1.56 10.32 -7.52
C ARG A 155 -2.97 10.46 -6.96
N MET A 156 -3.85 9.50 -7.25
CA MET A 156 -5.22 9.47 -6.75
C MET A 156 -5.26 9.36 -5.22
N ILE A 157 -4.52 8.41 -4.64
CA ILE A 157 -4.48 8.20 -3.18
C ILE A 157 -3.86 9.40 -2.46
N LEU A 158 -2.71 9.89 -2.94
CA LEU A 158 -2.04 11.04 -2.32
C LEU A 158 -2.88 12.32 -2.44
N GLY A 159 -3.59 12.51 -3.54
CA GLY A 159 -4.54 13.61 -3.71
C GLY A 159 -5.67 13.53 -2.69
N PHE A 160 -6.32 12.38 -2.59
CA PHE A 160 -7.39 12.14 -1.61
C PHE A 160 -6.96 12.43 -0.17
N LEU A 161 -5.76 11.96 0.23
CA LEU A 161 -5.28 12.15 1.60
C LEU A 161 -4.88 13.61 1.89
N LYS A 162 -4.40 14.35 0.88
CA LYS A 162 -4.13 15.79 1.00
C LYS A 162 -5.42 16.59 1.15
N ASP A 163 -6.45 16.27 0.36
CA ASP A 163 -7.76 16.94 0.44
C ASP A 163 -8.47 16.70 1.79
N LYS A 164 -8.06 15.65 2.51
CA LYS A 164 -8.54 15.30 3.85
C LYS A 164 -7.64 15.82 4.98
N ASP A 165 -6.60 16.60 4.66
CA ASP A 165 -5.58 17.10 5.60
C ASP A 165 -4.89 15.97 6.40
N VAL A 166 -4.86 14.75 5.87
CA VAL A 166 -4.24 13.58 6.53
C VAL A 166 -2.73 13.60 6.36
N LEU A 167 -2.26 13.95 5.17
CA LEU A 167 -0.84 14.12 4.89
C LEU A 167 -0.46 15.57 5.17
N GLU A 168 0.11 15.84 6.35
CA GLU A 168 0.64 17.17 6.61
C GLU A 168 1.78 17.50 5.61
N PRO A 169 1.79 18.70 5.01
CA PRO A 169 2.97 19.20 4.33
C PRO A 169 4.04 19.39 5.39
N SER A 170 5.02 18.50 5.42
CA SER A 170 6.16 18.43 6.34
C SER A 170 6.49 19.77 7.00
N ARG A 171 5.84 20.06 8.14
CA ARG A 171 6.26 21.12 9.04
C ARG A 171 7.25 20.47 9.98
N HIS A 172 8.49 20.95 9.90
CA HIS A 172 9.61 20.60 10.75
C HIS A 172 9.15 20.18 12.17
N ARG A 173 9.31 18.90 12.49
CA ARG A 173 9.44 18.42 13.86
C ARG A 173 10.87 17.97 14.07
#